data_AF-A0A954ECJ7-F1
#
_entry.id   AF-A0A954ECJ7-F1
#
_cell.length_a   1.000
_cell.length_b   1.000
_cell.length_c   1.000
_cell.angle_alpha   90.00
_cell.angle_beta   90.00
_cell.angle_gamma   90.00
#
_symmetry.space_group_name_H-M   'P 1'
#
loop_
_entity.id
_entity.type
_entity.pdbx_description
1 polymer ?
#
loop_
_entity_poly.entity_id
_entity_poly.type
_entity_poly.pdbx_seq_one_letter_code
_entity_poly.pdbx_strand_id
1 'polypeptide(L)'
;MRELLRVRLFCFALTFSLIQLCLPLQGAEKPLQDSILARLPAETPFVSISRLQREQLQAILAHPFIQQCLDNPECRELFRQVMNDEEGLGGIIQFWNSLGTTPEGQEVQWLLQDLASHELFLYGDPTWLDAPQAVAEMQKLADVSIEDQKPDSGDLNVDEEKYARLLKQYQAVPQEIYDRIQIPNLVFGAKSSDSKRAGALFDQLITLWEQFRENDENEIPQNYLDLVSVQTINNQKFLTLKIPGRWIPTYLLDRSRMTQSQEELIDFFLDGLARRSFTVALGMREDQILVSLGGSLDHLEQQPAENSLLDLPEFQPLQEQADASITSVSYRSKAFTQLGWTKENIQETFADYAEQIRNSIKDEQDEQKKVFGTRMANDILELGQDLQTFRTEPAAALSFSLMQENAWERIHYDWSEHPERNGTAPLDILKQIGTGHALVYAQRRAYRPEVFEFRQKWANRIWWYVTSIAAQAEAQELNGYMFIANMFRPTLRELATTTKELWIPAFEDGQSALVLSVRELTDNDALPAALEQFPSRSLPQVAWMSRITDQQKLLDACNRYRKALNDVGTMLGAAGDDGQPVSIPAP
;
A
#
# COMPACT_ATOMS: atom_id res chain seq x y z
N MET A 1 7.01 24.65 2.34
CA MET A 1 6.43 24.67 3.70
C MET A 1 4.97 25.15 3.70
N ARG A 2 4.64 26.31 3.09
CA ARG A 2 3.23 26.74 2.88
C ARG A 2 2.35 25.70 2.16
N GLU A 3 2.88 25.06 1.12
CA GLU A 3 2.18 23.97 0.41
C GLU A 3 1.96 22.73 1.29
N LEU A 4 2.96 22.36 2.10
CA LEU A 4 2.85 21.22 3.03
C LEU A 4 1.86 21.52 4.19
N LEU A 5 1.78 22.78 4.60
CA LEU A 5 0.83 23.28 5.59
C LEU A 5 -0.60 23.30 5.00
N ARG A 6 -0.75 23.74 3.74
CA ARG A 6 -2.01 23.70 2.99
C ARG A 6 -2.54 22.29 2.81
N VAL A 7 -1.69 21.32 2.45
CA VAL A 7 -2.09 19.92 2.32
C VAL A 7 -2.52 19.33 3.67
N ARG A 8 -1.77 19.59 4.74
CA ARG A 8 -2.14 19.11 6.09
C ARG A 8 -3.42 19.75 6.61
N LEU A 9 -3.64 21.04 6.33
CA LEU A 9 -4.88 21.74 6.69
C LEU A 9 -6.05 21.40 5.79
N PHE A 10 -5.83 21.05 4.53
CA PHE A 10 -6.84 20.51 3.63
C PHE A 10 -7.32 19.16 4.14
N CYS A 11 -6.41 18.24 4.49
CA CYS A 11 -6.77 16.98 5.14
C CYS A 11 -7.51 17.22 6.46
N PHE A 12 -7.03 18.16 7.29
CA PHE A 12 -7.66 18.50 8.56
C PHE A 12 -9.07 19.08 8.37
N ALA A 13 -9.27 19.98 7.41
CA ALA A 13 -10.55 20.57 7.07
C ALA A 13 -11.51 19.59 6.39
N LEU A 14 -11.00 18.60 5.65
CA LEU A 14 -11.78 17.50 5.09
C LEU A 14 -12.35 16.63 6.21
N THR A 15 -11.51 16.28 7.21
CA THR A 15 -12.01 15.70 8.47
C THR A 15 -12.95 16.64 9.20
N PHE A 16 -12.74 17.97 9.12
CA PHE A 16 -13.53 18.96 9.86
C PHE A 16 -14.90 19.29 9.25
N SER A 17 -15.09 19.08 7.96
CA SER A 17 -16.38 19.31 7.28
C SER A 17 -17.27 18.07 7.37
N LEU A 18 -16.69 16.87 7.42
CA LEU A 18 -17.38 15.66 7.89
C LEU A 18 -17.97 15.82 9.32
N ILE A 19 -17.43 16.76 10.13
CA ILE A 19 -17.90 17.08 11.50
C ILE A 19 -19.23 17.79 11.53
N GLN A 20 -19.47 18.73 10.61
CA GLN A 20 -20.70 19.50 10.56
C GLN A 20 -21.89 18.62 10.10
N LEU A 21 -21.59 17.51 9.43
CA LEU A 21 -22.58 16.49 9.06
C LEU A 21 -23.05 15.66 10.26
N CYS A 22 -22.36 15.69 11.41
CA CYS A 22 -22.65 14.84 12.57
C CYS A 22 -23.22 15.65 13.74
N LEU A 23 -24.44 16.20 13.62
CA LEU A 23 -25.21 16.67 14.78
C LEU A 23 -25.67 15.46 15.62
N PRO A 24 -25.83 15.60 16.96
CA PRO A 24 -25.79 14.46 17.86
C PRO A 24 -27.06 13.60 17.87
N LEU A 25 -27.07 12.47 17.16
CA LEU A 25 -27.92 11.30 17.45
C LEU A 25 -27.10 10.30 18.27
N GLN A 26 -27.56 9.92 19.48
CA GLN A 26 -26.84 8.97 20.36
C GLN A 26 -26.58 7.66 19.61
N GLY A 27 -25.32 7.37 19.27
CA GLY A 27 -24.90 6.04 18.85
C GLY A 27 -24.73 5.18 20.10
N ALA A 28 -25.54 4.14 20.25
CA ALA A 28 -25.27 3.13 21.26
C ALA A 28 -24.18 2.18 20.73
N GLU A 29 -23.17 1.88 21.55
CA GLU A 29 -22.24 0.78 21.26
C GLU A 29 -23.05 -0.52 21.15
N LYS A 30 -23.20 -1.00 19.91
CA LYS A 30 -23.76 -2.32 19.64
C LYS A 30 -22.65 -3.38 19.70
N PRO A 31 -22.96 -4.60 20.17
CA PRO A 31 -21.99 -5.69 20.24
C PRO A 31 -21.38 -5.99 18.86
N LEU A 32 -20.19 -6.57 18.84
CA LEU A 32 -19.49 -6.95 17.60
C LEU A 32 -20.32 -7.92 16.73
N GLN A 33 -21.19 -8.72 17.35
CA GLN A 33 -22.13 -9.63 16.68
C GLN A 33 -23.18 -8.89 15.83
N ASP A 34 -23.43 -7.61 16.09
CA ASP A 34 -24.33 -6.77 15.31
C ASP A 34 -23.63 -6.14 14.07
N SER A 35 -22.34 -6.38 13.90
CA SER A 35 -21.51 -5.90 12.79
C SER A 35 -21.74 -6.69 11.51
N ILE A 36 -21.44 -6.08 10.36
CA ILE A 36 -21.35 -6.76 9.06
C ILE A 36 -20.40 -7.97 9.09
N LEU A 37 -19.38 -7.98 9.96
CA LEU A 37 -18.44 -9.11 10.10
C LEU A 37 -19.14 -10.44 10.40
N ALA A 38 -20.20 -10.42 11.21
CA ALA A 38 -20.97 -11.61 11.57
C ALA A 38 -21.87 -12.11 10.44
N ARG A 39 -22.02 -11.33 9.36
CA ARG A 39 -22.88 -11.64 8.21
C ARG A 39 -22.09 -11.93 6.93
N LEU A 40 -20.84 -11.48 6.86
CA LEU A 40 -19.97 -11.72 5.70
C LEU A 40 -19.53 -13.17 5.65
N PRO A 41 -19.46 -13.78 4.45
CA PRO A 41 -18.91 -15.12 4.31
C PRO A 41 -17.43 -15.21 4.69
N ALA A 42 -17.00 -16.38 5.17
CA ALA A 42 -15.61 -16.65 5.54
C ALA A 42 -14.61 -16.45 4.37
N GLU A 43 -15.05 -16.64 3.14
CA GLU A 43 -14.25 -16.45 1.92
C GLU A 43 -14.07 -14.98 1.51
N THR A 44 -14.66 -14.03 2.24
CA THR A 44 -14.56 -12.59 1.95
C THR A 44 -13.08 -12.19 1.84
N PRO A 45 -12.60 -11.77 0.65
CA PRO A 45 -11.17 -11.53 0.43
C PRO A 45 -10.60 -10.41 1.30
N PHE A 46 -11.37 -9.34 1.50
CA PHE A 46 -11.02 -8.22 2.37
C PHE A 46 -12.26 -7.50 2.86
N VAL A 47 -12.13 -6.83 4.01
CA VAL A 47 -13.15 -5.93 4.55
C VAL A 47 -12.48 -4.77 5.31
N SER A 48 -13.09 -3.61 5.26
CA SER A 48 -12.74 -2.43 6.05
C SER A 48 -14.00 -1.87 6.70
N ILE A 49 -13.93 -1.58 7.98
CA ILE A 49 -15.04 -1.09 8.81
C ILE A 49 -14.56 0.12 9.59
N SER A 50 -15.41 1.12 9.70
CA SER A 50 -15.27 2.27 10.58
C SER A 50 -16.52 2.38 11.46
N ARG A 51 -16.34 2.69 12.73
CA ARG A 51 -17.40 2.79 13.76
C ARG A 51 -17.09 3.96 14.68
N LEU A 52 -18.10 4.44 15.40
CA LEU A 52 -17.93 5.47 16.44
C LEU A 52 -17.31 6.77 15.88
N GLN A 53 -17.60 7.11 14.63
CA GLN A 53 -17.02 8.27 13.94
C GLN A 53 -17.37 9.55 14.68
N ARG A 54 -18.59 9.63 15.24
CA ARG A 54 -19.03 10.73 16.08
C ARG A 54 -18.17 10.85 17.35
N GLU A 55 -17.97 9.76 18.08
CA GLU A 55 -17.21 9.75 19.32
C GLU A 55 -15.73 10.04 19.07
N GLN A 56 -15.14 9.43 18.04
CA GLN A 56 -13.79 9.72 17.57
C GLN A 56 -13.62 11.20 17.28
N LEU A 57 -14.56 11.76 16.55
CA LEU A 57 -14.60 13.15 16.23
C LEU A 57 -14.73 14.05 17.47
N GLN A 58 -15.65 13.74 18.37
CA GLN A 58 -15.80 14.49 19.62
C GLN A 58 -14.50 14.48 20.45
N ALA A 59 -13.80 13.34 20.49
CA ALA A 59 -12.50 13.22 21.13
C ALA A 59 -11.43 14.10 20.45
N ILE A 60 -11.37 14.12 19.10
CA ILE A 60 -10.47 15.02 18.35
C ILE A 60 -10.75 16.48 18.68
N LEU A 61 -12.03 16.89 18.62
CA LEU A 61 -12.43 18.27 18.89
C LEU A 61 -12.17 18.68 20.32
N ALA A 62 -12.39 17.80 21.29
CA ALA A 62 -12.15 18.07 22.71
C ALA A 62 -10.65 18.17 23.05
N HIS A 63 -9.76 17.73 22.15
CA HIS A 63 -8.33 17.72 22.43
C HIS A 63 -7.78 19.15 22.62
N PRO A 64 -7.02 19.44 23.70
CA PRO A 64 -6.55 20.79 24.02
C PRO A 64 -5.74 21.47 22.90
N PHE A 65 -4.91 20.71 22.19
CA PHE A 65 -4.17 21.23 21.02
C PHE A 65 -5.10 21.68 19.89
N ILE A 66 -6.19 20.94 19.65
CA ILE A 66 -7.18 21.32 18.62
C ILE A 66 -7.94 22.56 19.05
N GLN A 67 -8.36 22.64 20.32
CA GLN A 67 -8.99 23.85 20.87
C GLN A 67 -8.07 25.08 20.74
N GLN A 68 -6.79 24.96 21.11
CA GLN A 68 -5.81 26.04 20.93
C GLN A 68 -5.63 26.46 19.46
N CYS A 69 -5.63 25.49 18.54
CA CYS A 69 -5.59 25.75 17.11
C CYS A 69 -6.86 26.50 16.65
N LEU A 70 -8.04 26.07 17.09
CA LEU A 70 -9.31 26.74 16.78
C LEU A 70 -9.42 28.13 17.43
N ASP A 71 -8.73 28.39 18.53
CA ASP A 71 -8.66 29.72 19.14
C ASP A 71 -7.65 30.63 18.44
N ASN A 72 -6.71 30.10 17.65
CA ASN A 72 -5.74 30.89 16.91
C ASN A 72 -6.41 31.58 15.70
N PRO A 73 -6.34 32.93 15.57
CA PRO A 73 -6.95 33.66 14.45
C PRO A 73 -6.44 33.24 13.06
N GLU A 74 -5.16 32.92 12.91
CA GLU A 74 -4.56 32.50 11.64
C GLU A 74 -5.09 31.12 11.22
N CYS A 75 -5.19 30.20 12.17
CA CYS A 75 -5.78 28.89 11.95
C CYS A 75 -7.27 29.00 11.61
N ARG A 76 -8.02 29.87 12.31
CA ARG A 76 -9.44 30.14 11.97
C ARG A 76 -9.63 30.71 10.59
N GLU A 77 -8.78 31.64 10.19
CA GLU A 77 -8.87 32.25 8.86
C GLU A 77 -8.52 31.25 7.76
N LEU A 78 -7.47 30.45 7.97
CA LEU A 78 -7.14 29.36 7.05
C LEU A 78 -8.25 28.31 6.98
N PHE A 79 -8.84 27.97 8.12
CA PHE A 79 -9.99 27.08 8.19
C PHE A 79 -11.19 27.64 7.42
N ARG A 80 -11.50 28.93 7.61
CA ARG A 80 -12.54 29.63 6.84
C ARG A 80 -12.26 29.61 5.34
N GLN A 81 -11.01 29.83 4.92
CA GLN A 81 -10.64 29.78 3.49
C GLN A 81 -10.90 28.41 2.89
N VAL A 82 -10.53 27.33 3.60
CA VAL A 82 -10.76 25.97 3.11
C VAL A 82 -12.26 25.62 3.11
N MET A 83 -13.03 26.07 4.12
CA MET A 83 -14.48 25.86 4.17
C MET A 83 -15.26 26.67 3.14
N ASN A 84 -14.69 27.75 2.62
CA ASN A 84 -15.32 28.61 1.61
C ASN A 84 -14.82 28.32 0.19
N ASP A 85 -13.95 27.32 0.01
CA ASP A 85 -13.46 26.90 -1.30
C ASP A 85 -14.58 26.20 -2.08
N GLU A 86 -15.11 26.87 -3.11
CA GLU A 86 -16.24 26.38 -3.92
C GLU A 86 -15.88 25.10 -4.70
N GLU A 87 -14.63 24.94 -5.11
CA GLU A 87 -14.14 23.73 -5.79
C GLU A 87 -13.81 22.60 -4.81
N GLY A 88 -13.78 22.91 -3.50
CA GLY A 88 -13.47 21.99 -2.43
C GLY A 88 -14.65 21.78 -1.49
N LEU A 89 -14.41 21.99 -0.19
CA LEU A 89 -15.37 21.69 0.87
C LEU A 89 -16.55 22.66 0.93
N GLY A 90 -16.38 23.89 0.43
CA GLY A 90 -17.45 24.87 0.35
C GLY A 90 -18.60 24.38 -0.51
N GLY A 91 -18.32 23.72 -1.65
CA GLY A 91 -19.35 23.11 -2.49
C GLY A 91 -20.16 22.03 -1.76
N ILE A 92 -19.49 21.16 -0.98
CA ILE A 92 -20.14 20.12 -0.18
C ILE A 92 -21.04 20.73 0.91
N ILE A 93 -20.57 21.78 1.59
CA ILE A 93 -21.33 22.46 2.63
C ILE A 93 -22.54 23.18 2.04
N GLN A 94 -22.39 23.83 0.89
CA GLN A 94 -23.51 24.46 0.18
C GLN A 94 -24.55 23.43 -0.23
N PHE A 95 -24.13 22.30 -0.81
CA PHE A 95 -25.02 21.19 -1.12
C PHE A 95 -25.72 20.67 0.14
N TRP A 96 -24.99 20.42 1.22
CA TRP A 96 -25.57 20.00 2.49
C TRP A 96 -26.62 20.97 3.00
N ASN A 97 -26.31 22.27 3.07
CA ASN A 97 -27.25 23.29 3.51
C ASN A 97 -28.48 23.39 2.58
N SER A 98 -28.32 23.14 1.28
CA SER A 98 -29.41 23.12 0.31
C SER A 98 -30.43 22.01 0.61
N LEU A 99 -29.98 20.84 1.10
CA LEU A 99 -30.87 19.76 1.53
C LEU A 99 -31.77 20.21 2.71
N GLY A 100 -31.26 21.03 3.62
CA GLY A 100 -32.02 21.53 4.77
C GLY A 100 -33.18 22.47 4.42
N THR A 101 -33.28 22.90 3.15
CA THR A 101 -34.30 23.86 2.69
C THR A 101 -35.67 23.24 2.41
N THR A 102 -35.76 21.92 2.27
CA THR A 102 -37.02 21.19 2.04
C THR A 102 -37.24 20.11 3.10
N PRO A 103 -38.50 19.73 3.41
CA PRO A 103 -38.77 18.63 4.33
C PRO A 103 -38.11 17.31 3.91
N GLU A 104 -38.15 16.98 2.62
CA GLU A 104 -37.55 15.76 2.08
C GLU A 104 -36.02 15.80 2.20
N GLY A 105 -35.41 16.95 1.96
CA GLY A 105 -33.97 17.11 2.10
C GLY A 105 -33.51 17.07 3.56
N GLN A 106 -34.34 17.49 4.53
CA GLN A 106 -34.07 17.29 5.96
C GLN A 106 -34.08 15.82 6.34
N GLU A 107 -34.96 15.01 5.74
CA GLU A 107 -34.94 13.56 5.94
C GLU A 107 -33.68 12.90 5.35
N VAL A 108 -33.24 13.35 4.17
CA VAL A 108 -31.97 12.91 3.57
C VAL A 108 -30.79 13.32 4.44
N GLN A 109 -30.76 14.55 4.95
CA GLN A 109 -29.75 14.98 5.91
C GLN A 109 -29.74 14.04 7.10
N TRP A 110 -30.89 13.85 7.78
CA TRP A 110 -31.01 12.95 8.93
C TRP A 110 -30.43 11.57 8.62
N LEU A 111 -30.80 10.97 7.48
CA LEU A 111 -30.31 9.65 7.08
C LEU A 111 -28.79 9.66 6.94
N LEU A 112 -28.22 10.64 6.23
CA LEU A 112 -26.77 10.74 6.06
C LEU A 112 -26.04 10.94 7.41
N GLN A 113 -26.60 11.72 8.35
CA GLN A 113 -26.04 11.85 9.70
C GLN A 113 -26.10 10.52 10.46
N ASP A 114 -27.22 9.82 10.36
CA ASP A 114 -27.44 8.52 11.01
C ASP A 114 -26.44 7.49 10.50
N LEU A 115 -26.32 7.32 9.17
CA LEU A 115 -25.38 6.39 8.55
C LEU A 115 -23.92 6.71 8.91
N ALA A 116 -23.54 8.00 8.90
CA ALA A 116 -22.20 8.43 9.26
C ALA A 116 -21.86 8.24 10.75
N SER A 117 -22.86 8.13 11.61
CA SER A 117 -22.68 7.97 13.06
C SER A 117 -22.53 6.53 13.51
N HIS A 118 -22.79 5.56 12.63
CA HIS A 118 -22.78 4.14 12.96
C HIS A 118 -21.72 3.39 12.14
N GLU A 119 -21.91 2.08 11.95
CA GLU A 119 -20.97 1.26 11.19
C GLU A 119 -20.99 1.63 9.71
N LEU A 120 -19.85 2.06 9.19
CA LEU A 120 -19.56 2.17 7.75
C LEU A 120 -18.64 1.02 7.37
N PHE A 121 -18.92 0.36 6.25
CA PHE A 121 -18.11 -0.76 5.80
C PHE A 121 -17.91 -0.77 4.29
N LEU A 122 -16.83 -1.44 3.90
CA LEU A 122 -16.48 -1.74 2.53
C LEU A 122 -15.90 -3.16 2.47
N TYR A 123 -16.39 -4.00 1.56
CA TYR A 123 -15.82 -5.31 1.29
C TYR A 123 -15.85 -5.64 -0.20
N GLY A 124 -14.92 -6.49 -0.61
CA GLY A 124 -14.95 -7.13 -1.93
C GLY A 124 -15.47 -8.55 -1.81
N ASP A 125 -16.13 -9.05 -2.84
CA ASP A 125 -16.50 -10.47 -2.93
C ASP A 125 -15.34 -11.30 -3.54
N PRO A 126 -15.49 -12.63 -3.70
CA PRO A 126 -14.46 -13.49 -4.29
C PRO A 126 -14.01 -13.12 -5.71
N THR A 127 -14.75 -12.30 -6.47
CA THR A 127 -14.31 -11.88 -7.82
C THR A 127 -13.02 -11.04 -7.79
N TRP A 128 -12.69 -10.44 -6.63
CA TRP A 128 -11.39 -9.80 -6.39
C TRP A 128 -10.22 -10.79 -6.40
N LEU A 129 -10.46 -12.08 -6.18
CA LEU A 129 -9.47 -13.15 -6.32
C LEU A 129 -9.37 -13.63 -7.77
N ASP A 130 -10.51 -13.82 -8.42
CA ASP A 130 -10.59 -14.44 -9.74
C ASP A 130 -10.06 -13.52 -10.85
N ALA A 131 -10.43 -12.24 -10.85
CA ALA A 131 -10.09 -11.33 -11.94
C ALA A 131 -8.56 -11.12 -12.08
N PRO A 132 -7.78 -10.84 -11.01
CA PRO A 132 -6.33 -10.71 -11.14
C PRO A 132 -5.64 -12.03 -11.51
N GLN A 133 -6.16 -13.17 -11.04
CA GLN A 133 -5.65 -14.50 -11.43
C GLN A 133 -5.88 -14.79 -12.91
N ALA A 134 -7.06 -14.45 -13.45
CA ALA A 134 -7.36 -14.59 -14.86
C ALA A 134 -6.48 -13.67 -15.72
N VAL A 135 -6.21 -12.45 -15.27
CA VAL A 135 -5.26 -11.53 -15.94
C VAL A 135 -3.84 -12.11 -15.93
N ALA A 136 -3.37 -12.63 -14.80
CA ALA A 136 -2.04 -13.24 -14.72
C ALA A 136 -1.92 -14.50 -15.59
N GLU A 137 -2.97 -15.33 -15.66
CA GLU A 137 -3.03 -16.51 -16.53
C GLU A 137 -3.03 -16.11 -18.01
N MET A 138 -3.80 -15.09 -18.39
CA MET A 138 -3.81 -14.52 -19.73
C MET A 138 -2.43 -13.96 -20.10
N GLN A 139 -1.78 -13.23 -19.21
CA GLN A 139 -0.41 -12.72 -19.41
C GLN A 139 0.57 -13.86 -19.60
N LYS A 140 0.55 -14.88 -18.74
CA LYS A 140 1.43 -16.05 -18.86
C LYS A 140 1.27 -16.76 -20.20
N LEU A 141 0.03 -16.95 -20.67
CA LEU A 141 -0.23 -17.57 -21.97
C LEU A 141 0.21 -16.69 -23.14
N ALA A 142 0.11 -15.36 -22.99
CA ALA A 142 0.60 -14.42 -23.99
C ALA A 142 2.15 -14.36 -24.02
N ASP A 143 2.82 -14.51 -22.87
CA ASP A 143 4.27 -14.32 -22.70
C ASP A 143 5.12 -15.51 -23.20
N VAL A 144 4.53 -16.69 -23.42
CA VAL A 144 5.21 -17.96 -23.80
C VAL A 144 5.86 -17.94 -25.21
N SER A 145 6.08 -16.78 -25.85
CA SER A 145 6.70 -16.74 -27.19
C SER A 145 7.59 -15.53 -27.50
N ILE A 146 8.12 -14.81 -26.50
CA ILE A 146 9.17 -13.79 -26.73
C ILE A 146 10.56 -14.42 -27.00
N GLU A 147 10.66 -15.76 -26.95
CA GLU A 147 11.94 -16.47 -27.12
C GLU A 147 12.52 -16.45 -28.55
N ASP A 148 11.70 -16.13 -29.55
CA ASP A 148 12.17 -15.94 -30.93
C ASP A 148 12.23 -14.45 -31.29
N GLN A 149 13.35 -13.79 -30.96
CA GLN A 149 14.13 -12.87 -31.84
C GLN A 149 14.71 -11.63 -31.15
N LYS A 150 16.00 -11.42 -31.39
CA LYS A 150 16.71 -10.15 -31.17
C LYS A 150 16.11 -9.07 -32.11
N PRO A 151 15.78 -7.86 -31.63
CA PRO A 151 15.57 -6.73 -32.51
C PRO A 151 16.94 -6.27 -33.03
N ASP A 152 17.28 -6.65 -34.26
CA ASP A 152 18.31 -5.94 -35.01
C ASP A 152 17.68 -4.62 -35.48
N SER A 153 18.34 -3.51 -35.13
CA SER A 153 18.10 -2.14 -35.58
C SER A 153 16.89 -1.38 -34.99
N GLY A 154 17.16 -0.14 -34.56
CA GLY A 154 16.19 0.80 -33.97
C GLY A 154 15.24 1.42 -35.01
N ASP A 155 14.46 0.58 -35.68
CA ASP A 155 13.47 0.97 -36.67
C ASP A 155 12.07 1.02 -36.06
N LEU A 156 11.27 2.02 -36.45
CA LEU A 156 9.89 2.23 -35.97
C LEU A 156 8.94 1.07 -36.32
N ASN A 157 9.39 0.13 -37.17
CA ASN A 157 8.69 -1.11 -37.53
C ASN A 157 8.65 -2.15 -36.41
N VAL A 158 9.50 -2.04 -35.38
CA VAL A 158 9.54 -2.98 -34.25
C VAL A 158 8.26 -2.92 -33.40
N ASP A 159 7.59 -1.77 -33.35
CA ASP A 159 6.35 -1.61 -32.61
C ASP A 159 5.17 -2.31 -33.31
N GLU A 160 4.94 -2.09 -34.61
CA GLU A 160 3.82 -2.68 -35.36
C GLU A 160 3.82 -4.22 -35.30
N GLU A 161 4.95 -4.87 -35.62
CA GLU A 161 5.04 -6.34 -35.58
C GLU A 161 4.92 -6.90 -34.15
N LYS A 162 5.41 -6.17 -33.15
CA LYS A 162 5.25 -6.55 -31.75
C LYS A 162 3.78 -6.53 -31.34
N TYR A 163 3.03 -5.47 -31.66
CA TYR A 163 1.60 -5.39 -31.32
C TYR A 163 0.76 -6.38 -32.14
N ALA A 164 1.09 -6.63 -33.40
CA ALA A 164 0.43 -7.66 -34.21
C ALA A 164 0.60 -9.06 -33.61
N ARG A 165 1.80 -9.37 -33.08
CA ARG A 165 2.09 -10.63 -32.40
C ARG A 165 1.35 -10.73 -31.07
N LEU A 166 1.38 -9.67 -30.25
CA LEU A 166 0.63 -9.61 -28.99
C LEU A 166 -0.86 -9.84 -29.24
N LEU A 167 -1.44 -9.20 -30.26
CA LEU A 167 -2.83 -9.41 -30.64
C LEU A 167 -3.11 -10.88 -30.98
N LYS A 168 -2.27 -11.53 -31.80
CA LYS A 168 -2.44 -12.96 -32.12
C LYS A 168 -2.32 -13.85 -30.89
N GLN A 169 -1.41 -13.54 -29.97
CA GLN A 169 -1.25 -14.28 -28.71
C GLN A 169 -2.51 -14.16 -27.84
N TYR A 170 -3.02 -12.95 -27.66
CA TYR A 170 -4.26 -12.71 -26.94
C TYR A 170 -5.46 -13.39 -27.64
N GLN A 171 -5.57 -13.30 -28.96
CA GLN A 171 -6.62 -14.01 -29.71
C GLN A 171 -6.55 -15.54 -29.58
N ALA A 172 -5.38 -16.10 -29.25
CA ALA A 172 -5.18 -17.53 -29.04
C ALA A 172 -5.47 -17.98 -27.59
N VAL A 173 -5.61 -17.04 -26.63
CA VAL A 173 -5.98 -17.38 -25.26
C VAL A 173 -7.42 -17.93 -25.24
N PRO A 174 -7.67 -19.06 -24.57
CA PRO A 174 -9.01 -19.65 -24.46
C PRO A 174 -10.07 -18.66 -23.95
N GLN A 175 -11.26 -18.70 -24.55
CA GLN A 175 -12.36 -17.79 -24.22
C GLN A 175 -12.76 -17.91 -22.73
N GLU A 176 -12.61 -19.08 -22.13
CA GLU A 176 -12.92 -19.33 -20.73
C GLU A 176 -12.06 -18.47 -19.78
N ILE A 177 -10.81 -18.15 -20.15
CA ILE A 177 -9.93 -17.27 -19.36
C ILE A 177 -10.40 -15.82 -19.50
N TYR A 178 -10.78 -15.41 -20.71
CA TYR A 178 -11.36 -14.09 -20.94
C TYR A 178 -12.65 -13.87 -20.16
N ASP A 179 -13.53 -14.86 -20.11
CA ASP A 179 -14.81 -14.77 -19.42
C ASP A 179 -14.64 -14.71 -17.89
N ARG A 180 -13.52 -15.22 -17.37
CA ARG A 180 -13.12 -15.08 -15.95
C ARG A 180 -12.56 -13.69 -15.61
N ILE A 181 -12.16 -12.89 -16.60
CA ILE A 181 -11.82 -11.47 -16.38
C ILE A 181 -13.14 -10.69 -16.23
N GLN A 182 -13.69 -10.73 -15.02
CA GLN A 182 -14.91 -10.01 -14.64
C GLN A 182 -14.57 -8.67 -13.99
N ILE A 183 -15.53 -7.76 -13.96
CA ILE A 183 -15.41 -6.52 -13.18
C ILE A 183 -15.63 -6.90 -11.71
N PRO A 184 -14.65 -6.72 -10.82
CA PRO A 184 -14.80 -7.14 -9.43
C PRO A 184 -15.94 -6.41 -8.72
N ASN A 185 -16.67 -7.12 -7.86
CA ASN A 185 -17.75 -6.52 -7.09
C ASN A 185 -17.22 -5.91 -5.79
N LEU A 186 -17.61 -4.67 -5.52
CA LEU A 186 -17.26 -3.90 -4.35
C LEU A 186 -18.54 -3.39 -3.69
N VAL A 187 -18.72 -3.66 -2.41
CA VAL A 187 -19.88 -3.22 -1.66
C VAL A 187 -19.46 -2.22 -0.61
N PHE A 188 -20.04 -1.04 -0.69
CA PHE A 188 -20.07 -0.07 0.40
C PHE A 188 -21.37 -0.25 1.16
N GLY A 189 -21.35 -0.05 2.46
CA GLY A 189 -22.58 0.01 3.21
C GLY A 189 -22.45 0.75 4.52
N ALA A 190 -23.62 1.05 5.06
CA ALA A 190 -23.76 1.78 6.30
C ALA A 190 -24.94 1.21 7.08
N LYS A 191 -24.76 1.08 8.40
CA LYS A 191 -25.82 0.66 9.30
C LYS A 191 -26.67 1.87 9.70
N SER A 192 -27.99 1.71 9.68
CA SER A 192 -28.93 2.70 10.18
C SER A 192 -29.41 2.33 11.58
N SER A 193 -29.65 3.33 12.43
CA SER A 193 -30.30 3.13 13.73
C SER A 193 -31.81 2.93 13.61
N ASP A 194 -32.42 3.44 12.54
CA ASP A 194 -33.86 3.36 12.26
C ASP A 194 -34.12 2.83 10.85
N SER A 195 -34.06 1.50 10.73
CA SER A 195 -34.27 0.78 9.47
C SER A 195 -35.65 1.02 8.85
N LYS A 196 -36.67 1.33 9.67
CA LYS A 196 -38.02 1.64 9.16
C LYS A 196 -38.03 2.99 8.48
N ARG A 197 -37.45 4.02 9.09
CA ARG A 197 -37.36 5.35 8.51
C ARG A 197 -36.45 5.35 7.28
N ALA A 198 -35.29 4.71 7.35
CA ALA A 198 -34.40 4.54 6.20
C ALA A 198 -35.09 3.78 5.04
N GLY A 199 -35.82 2.70 5.36
CA GLY A 199 -36.60 1.94 4.38
C GLY A 199 -37.70 2.78 3.71
N ALA A 200 -38.43 3.58 4.49
CA ALA A 200 -39.45 4.49 3.95
C ALA A 200 -38.86 5.53 2.98
N LEU A 201 -37.69 6.10 3.29
CA LEU A 201 -36.98 7.02 2.40
C LEU A 201 -36.53 6.34 1.10
N PHE A 202 -36.09 5.09 1.20
CA PHE A 202 -35.72 4.30 0.02
C PHE A 202 -36.94 3.96 -0.86
N ASP A 203 -38.08 3.59 -0.27
CA ASP A 203 -39.33 3.35 -1.00
C ASP A 203 -39.85 4.65 -1.68
N GLN A 204 -39.67 5.80 -1.02
CA GLN A 204 -39.95 7.11 -1.63
C GLN A 204 -39.04 7.38 -2.83
N LEU A 205 -37.73 7.07 -2.74
CA LEU A 205 -36.80 7.19 -3.86
C LEU A 205 -37.23 6.32 -5.05
N ILE A 206 -37.64 5.07 -4.79
CA ILE A 206 -38.18 4.19 -5.84
C ILE A 206 -39.42 4.81 -6.48
N THR A 207 -40.34 5.32 -5.67
CA THR A 207 -41.57 5.96 -6.15
C THR A 207 -41.26 7.19 -7.02
N LEU A 208 -40.32 8.03 -6.59
CA LEU A 208 -39.88 9.21 -7.35
C LEU A 208 -39.24 8.81 -8.69
N TRP A 209 -38.43 7.74 -8.70
CA TRP A 209 -37.87 7.19 -9.93
C TRP A 209 -38.97 6.69 -10.87
N GLU A 210 -39.95 5.95 -10.37
CA GLU A 210 -41.07 5.44 -11.18
C GLU A 210 -41.89 6.58 -11.78
N GLN A 211 -42.21 7.62 -11.00
CA GLN A 211 -42.89 8.83 -11.47
C GLN A 211 -42.06 9.57 -12.52
N PHE A 212 -40.75 9.70 -12.30
CA PHE A 212 -39.84 10.33 -13.26
C PHE A 212 -39.80 9.55 -14.58
N ARG A 213 -39.75 8.22 -14.53
CA ARG A 213 -39.74 7.38 -15.72
C ARG A 213 -41.05 7.45 -16.50
N GLU A 214 -42.18 7.59 -15.83
CA GLU A 214 -43.53 7.66 -16.43
C GLU A 214 -43.90 9.06 -16.94
N ASN A 215 -43.12 10.09 -16.64
CA ASN A 215 -43.38 11.44 -17.10
C ASN A 215 -42.96 11.61 -18.56
N ASP A 216 -43.94 11.56 -19.48
CA ASP A 216 -43.77 11.76 -20.92
C ASP A 216 -43.20 13.15 -21.30
N GLU A 217 -43.19 14.12 -20.39
CA GLU A 217 -42.57 15.44 -20.61
C GLU A 217 -41.05 15.41 -20.49
N ASN A 218 -40.45 14.31 -20.00
CA ASN A 218 -39.01 14.20 -19.88
C ASN A 218 -38.38 13.92 -21.26
N GLU A 219 -37.54 14.84 -21.75
CA GLU A 219 -36.80 14.70 -23.02
C GLU A 219 -35.70 13.63 -22.99
N ILE A 220 -35.68 12.74 -21.98
CA ILE A 220 -34.65 11.72 -21.80
C ILE A 220 -34.96 10.53 -22.72
N PRO A 221 -34.04 10.16 -23.64
CA PRO A 221 -34.28 9.03 -24.51
C PRO A 221 -34.44 7.71 -23.73
N GLN A 222 -35.39 6.87 -24.16
CA GLN A 222 -35.78 5.63 -23.47
C GLN A 222 -34.58 4.72 -23.13
N ASN A 223 -33.58 4.63 -24.00
CA ASN A 223 -32.39 3.82 -23.78
C ASN A 223 -31.54 4.26 -22.58
N TYR A 224 -31.68 5.50 -22.08
CA TYR A 224 -31.07 5.95 -20.83
C TYR A 224 -31.93 5.59 -19.62
N LEU A 225 -33.26 5.67 -19.74
CA LEU A 225 -34.18 5.26 -18.69
C LEU A 225 -34.10 3.75 -18.44
N ASP A 226 -33.94 2.95 -19.49
CA ASP A 226 -33.81 1.49 -19.42
C ASP A 226 -32.54 1.01 -18.70
N LEU A 227 -31.56 1.90 -18.47
CA LEU A 227 -30.39 1.57 -17.67
C LEU A 227 -30.74 1.41 -16.19
N VAL A 228 -31.79 2.09 -15.73
CA VAL A 228 -32.18 2.10 -14.32
C VAL A 228 -33.42 1.22 -14.13
N SER A 229 -33.32 0.25 -13.23
CA SER A 229 -34.40 -0.69 -12.95
C SER A 229 -34.46 -1.05 -11.47
N VAL A 230 -35.66 -1.39 -11.00
CA VAL A 230 -35.85 -1.92 -9.65
C VAL A 230 -35.78 -3.45 -9.73
N GLN A 231 -34.81 -4.04 -9.02
CA GLN A 231 -34.64 -5.50 -8.94
C GLN A 231 -34.95 -5.97 -7.53
N THR A 232 -35.56 -7.16 -7.41
CA THR A 232 -35.79 -7.79 -6.10
C THR A 232 -34.77 -8.92 -5.91
N ILE A 233 -33.92 -8.80 -4.90
CA ILE A 233 -32.85 -9.74 -4.58
C ILE A 233 -33.06 -10.17 -3.13
N ASN A 234 -33.23 -11.46 -2.87
CA ASN A 234 -33.53 -11.99 -1.51
C ASN A 234 -34.69 -11.27 -0.79
N ASN A 235 -35.79 -11.02 -1.49
CA ASN A 235 -36.96 -10.26 -1.00
C ASN A 235 -36.66 -8.79 -0.61
N GLN A 236 -35.52 -8.24 -1.00
CA GLN A 236 -35.15 -6.84 -0.82
C GLN A 236 -35.14 -6.13 -2.18
N LYS A 237 -35.61 -4.89 -2.22
CA LYS A 237 -35.59 -4.08 -3.45
C LYS A 237 -34.25 -3.35 -3.58
N PHE A 238 -33.72 -3.33 -4.79
CA PHE A 238 -32.54 -2.57 -5.17
C PHE A 238 -32.87 -1.70 -6.38
N LEU A 239 -32.50 -0.42 -6.31
CA LEU A 239 -32.44 0.46 -7.47
C LEU A 239 -31.11 0.21 -8.17
N THR A 240 -31.16 -0.30 -9.39
CA THR A 240 -29.99 -0.77 -10.13
C THR A 240 -29.77 0.09 -11.37
N LEU A 241 -28.54 0.53 -11.60
CA LEU A 241 -28.09 1.19 -12.82
C LEU A 241 -27.10 0.25 -13.53
N LYS A 242 -27.49 -0.27 -14.69
CA LYS A 242 -26.68 -1.18 -15.51
C LYS A 242 -26.14 -0.44 -16.73
N ILE A 243 -24.86 -0.10 -16.71
CA ILE A 243 -24.15 0.61 -17.78
C ILE A 243 -23.48 -0.41 -18.70
N PRO A 244 -23.92 -0.53 -19.98
CA PRO A 244 -23.23 -1.38 -20.95
C PRO A 244 -21.81 -0.87 -21.21
N GLY A 245 -20.82 -1.76 -21.31
CA GLY A 245 -19.44 -1.35 -21.55
C GLY A 245 -19.24 -0.59 -22.86
N ARG A 246 -20.13 -0.78 -23.85
CA ARG A 246 -20.18 0.01 -25.09
C ARG A 246 -20.45 1.50 -24.89
N TRP A 247 -20.84 1.93 -23.68
CA TRP A 247 -21.04 3.35 -23.33
C TRP A 247 -19.79 4.00 -22.75
N ILE A 248 -18.74 3.22 -22.50
CA ILE A 248 -17.45 3.78 -22.07
C ILE A 248 -16.94 4.67 -23.21
N PRO A 249 -16.58 5.93 -22.92
CA PRO A 249 -16.25 6.93 -23.94
C PRO A 249 -14.89 6.65 -24.58
N THR A 250 -14.83 5.63 -25.44
CA THR A 250 -13.60 5.21 -26.14
C THR A 250 -13.08 6.29 -27.08
N TYR A 251 -13.90 7.27 -27.45
CA TYR A 251 -13.50 8.47 -28.20
C TYR A 251 -12.53 9.38 -27.43
N LEU A 252 -12.38 9.20 -26.12
CA LEU A 252 -11.35 9.90 -25.32
C LEU A 252 -9.94 9.32 -25.50
N LEU A 253 -9.81 8.15 -26.16
CA LEU A 253 -8.52 7.57 -26.47
C LEU A 253 -7.87 8.34 -27.64
N ASP A 254 -6.74 8.99 -27.39
CA ASP A 254 -5.95 9.63 -28.45
C ASP A 254 -5.28 8.57 -29.33
N ARG A 255 -5.89 8.31 -30.49
CA ARG A 255 -5.37 7.35 -31.49
C ARG A 255 -4.36 7.96 -32.46
N SER A 256 -4.12 9.28 -32.41
CA SER A 256 -3.32 9.99 -33.43
C SER A 256 -1.86 9.55 -33.53
N ARG A 257 -1.35 8.87 -32.50
CA ARG A 257 0.03 8.36 -32.40
C ARG A 257 0.10 6.83 -32.40
N MET A 258 -1.02 6.15 -32.62
CA MET A 258 -1.08 4.69 -32.63
C MET A 258 -0.78 4.16 -34.02
N THR A 259 -0.04 3.05 -34.05
CA THR A 259 0.16 2.21 -35.23
C THR A 259 -1.09 1.33 -35.46
N GLN A 260 -1.25 0.75 -36.65
CA GLN A 260 -2.47 -0.02 -36.97
C GLN A 260 -2.64 -1.21 -36.01
N SER A 261 -1.56 -1.93 -35.70
CA SER A 261 -1.61 -3.07 -34.79
C SER A 261 -1.88 -2.65 -33.33
N GLN A 262 -1.50 -1.44 -32.93
CA GLN A 262 -1.90 -0.88 -31.63
C GLN A 262 -3.40 -0.59 -31.59
N GLU A 263 -3.96 -0.03 -32.66
CA GLU A 263 -5.40 0.19 -32.77
C GLU A 263 -6.16 -1.14 -32.72
N GLU A 264 -5.74 -2.14 -33.49
CA GLU A 264 -6.37 -3.48 -33.51
C GLU A 264 -6.30 -4.17 -32.14
N LEU A 265 -5.16 -4.05 -31.42
CA LEU A 265 -5.03 -4.57 -30.07
C LEU A 265 -5.96 -3.87 -29.08
N ILE A 266 -6.07 -2.55 -29.17
CA ILE A 266 -6.99 -1.79 -28.32
C ILE A 266 -8.44 -2.17 -28.63
N ASP A 267 -8.80 -2.25 -29.91
CA ASP A 267 -10.15 -2.60 -30.33
C ASP A 267 -10.52 -4.02 -29.87
N PHE A 268 -9.58 -4.97 -29.85
CA PHE A 268 -9.79 -6.29 -29.24
C PHE A 268 -10.21 -6.21 -27.76
N PHE A 269 -9.54 -5.38 -26.95
CA PHE A 269 -9.92 -5.21 -25.54
C PHE A 269 -11.21 -4.40 -25.37
N LEU A 270 -11.42 -3.38 -26.21
CA LEU A 270 -12.65 -2.58 -26.21
C LEU A 270 -13.87 -3.41 -26.59
N ASP A 271 -13.75 -4.32 -27.55
CA ASP A 271 -14.80 -5.28 -27.92
C ASP A 271 -15.12 -6.22 -26.75
N GLY A 272 -14.10 -6.69 -26.04
CA GLY A 272 -14.28 -7.45 -24.81
C GLY A 272 -15.04 -6.65 -23.76
N LEU A 273 -14.66 -5.39 -23.54
CA LEU A 273 -15.31 -4.49 -22.58
C LEU A 273 -16.75 -4.19 -22.99
N ALA A 274 -17.01 -4.00 -24.28
CA ALA A 274 -18.32 -3.70 -24.85
C ALA A 274 -19.36 -4.81 -24.59
N ARG A 275 -18.92 -6.06 -24.45
CA ARG A 275 -19.76 -7.23 -24.11
C ARG A 275 -20.10 -7.32 -22.63
N ARG A 276 -19.41 -6.56 -21.77
CA ARG A 276 -19.62 -6.54 -20.33
C ARG A 276 -20.55 -5.41 -19.93
N SER A 277 -21.05 -5.46 -18.70
CA SER A 277 -21.81 -4.37 -18.09
C SER A 277 -21.25 -4.05 -16.72
N PHE A 278 -21.20 -2.77 -16.39
CA PHE A 278 -20.96 -2.29 -15.04
C PHE A 278 -22.32 -2.05 -14.38
N THR A 279 -22.52 -2.58 -13.19
CA THR A 279 -23.77 -2.47 -12.44
C THR A 279 -23.51 -1.74 -11.14
N VAL A 280 -24.31 -0.71 -10.88
CA VAL A 280 -24.44 -0.05 -9.58
C VAL A 280 -25.77 -0.46 -8.99
N ALA A 281 -25.82 -0.88 -7.73
CA ALA A 281 -27.06 -1.19 -7.04
C ALA A 281 -27.11 -0.49 -5.68
N LEU A 282 -28.16 0.29 -5.45
CA LEU A 282 -28.48 0.92 -4.16
C LEU A 282 -29.69 0.21 -3.57
N GLY A 283 -29.59 -0.26 -2.33
CA GLY A 283 -30.74 -0.87 -1.67
C GLY A 283 -30.61 -0.96 -0.17
N MET A 284 -31.73 -1.32 0.46
CA MET A 284 -31.83 -1.61 1.89
C MET A 284 -31.80 -3.12 2.11
N ARG A 285 -30.98 -3.58 3.04
CA ARG A 285 -30.99 -4.96 3.53
C ARG A 285 -31.03 -4.93 5.05
N GLU A 286 -32.18 -5.29 5.61
CA GLU A 286 -32.44 -5.24 7.06
C GLU A 286 -32.18 -3.83 7.64
N ASP A 287 -31.12 -3.66 8.41
CA ASP A 287 -30.67 -2.41 9.03
C ASP A 287 -29.53 -1.73 8.27
N GLN A 288 -29.23 -2.14 7.04
CA GLN A 288 -28.10 -1.67 6.26
C GLN A 288 -28.54 -1.04 4.93
N ILE A 289 -27.96 0.12 4.60
CA ILE A 289 -27.95 0.65 3.24
C ILE A 289 -26.71 0.10 2.55
N LEU A 290 -26.88 -0.43 1.34
CA LEU A 290 -25.83 -1.01 0.52
C LEU A 290 -25.73 -0.27 -0.81
N VAL A 291 -24.50 0.03 -1.21
CA VAL A 291 -24.13 0.44 -2.57
C VAL A 291 -23.15 -0.59 -3.10
N SER A 292 -23.62 -1.41 -4.03
CA SER A 292 -22.80 -2.40 -4.75
C SER A 292 -22.35 -1.82 -6.09
N LEU A 293 -21.10 -2.02 -6.46
CA LEU A 293 -20.49 -1.65 -7.73
C LEU A 293 -19.79 -2.89 -8.31
N GLY A 294 -20.07 -3.29 -9.55
CA GLY A 294 -19.34 -4.42 -10.13
C GLY A 294 -19.93 -4.99 -11.41
N GLY A 295 -19.54 -6.21 -11.76
CA GLY A 295 -19.99 -6.91 -12.96
C GLY A 295 -21.36 -7.59 -12.81
N SER A 296 -21.73 -8.00 -11.60
CA SER A 296 -22.99 -8.69 -11.31
C SER A 296 -23.55 -8.31 -9.93
N LEU A 297 -24.73 -8.84 -9.60
CA LEU A 297 -25.38 -8.67 -8.29
C LEU A 297 -25.44 -9.99 -7.49
N ASP A 298 -24.77 -11.04 -7.97
CA ASP A 298 -24.85 -12.39 -7.40
C ASP A 298 -24.37 -12.43 -5.94
N HIS A 299 -23.41 -11.56 -5.58
CA HIS A 299 -22.93 -11.42 -4.21
C HIS A 299 -23.99 -10.85 -3.24
N LEU A 300 -25.02 -10.17 -3.74
CA LEU A 300 -26.14 -9.70 -2.92
C LEU A 300 -27.18 -10.81 -2.68
N GLU A 301 -27.18 -11.88 -3.48
CA GLU A 301 -28.01 -13.07 -3.30
C GLU A 301 -27.49 -13.98 -2.17
N GLN A 302 -26.28 -13.74 -1.67
CA GLN A 302 -25.71 -14.54 -0.60
C GLN A 302 -26.54 -14.40 0.68
N GLN A 303 -27.04 -15.54 1.17
CA GLN A 303 -27.67 -15.65 2.48
C GLN A 303 -26.62 -15.48 3.59
N PRO A 304 -27.02 -15.16 4.84
CA PRO A 304 -26.08 -15.16 5.96
C PRO A 304 -25.32 -16.48 5.97
N ALA A 305 -23.99 -16.41 5.89
CA ALA A 305 -23.16 -17.59 5.75
C ALA A 305 -23.28 -18.48 7.00
N GLU A 306 -23.34 -19.80 6.82
CA GLU A 306 -23.26 -20.75 7.94
C GLU A 306 -21.92 -20.61 8.71
N ASN A 307 -20.86 -20.15 8.02
CA ASN A 307 -19.58 -19.77 8.58
C ASN A 307 -19.33 -18.28 8.28
N SER A 308 -19.44 -17.43 9.29
CA SER A 308 -19.19 -16.00 9.11
C SER A 308 -17.68 -15.70 9.11
N LEU A 309 -17.32 -14.54 8.58
CA LEU A 309 -15.96 -14.02 8.64
C LEU A 309 -15.48 -13.84 10.09
N LEU A 310 -16.40 -13.47 10.98
CA LEU A 310 -16.11 -13.30 12.41
C LEU A 310 -15.71 -14.62 13.08
N ASP A 311 -16.14 -15.78 12.56
CA ASP A 311 -15.84 -17.11 13.12
C ASP A 311 -14.46 -17.64 12.77
N LEU A 312 -13.71 -16.94 11.91
CA LEU A 312 -12.36 -17.33 11.55
C LEU A 312 -11.40 -17.22 12.76
N PRO A 313 -10.42 -18.15 12.91
CA PRO A 313 -9.40 -18.08 13.95
C PRO A 313 -8.66 -16.73 14.01
N GLU A 314 -8.45 -16.11 12.85
CA GLU A 314 -7.83 -14.80 12.70
C GLU A 314 -8.59 -13.68 13.42
N PHE A 315 -9.90 -13.83 13.64
CA PHE A 315 -10.73 -12.84 14.34
C PHE A 315 -10.79 -13.04 15.86
N GLN A 316 -10.23 -14.12 16.40
CA GLN A 316 -10.20 -14.36 17.85
C GLN A 316 -9.64 -13.16 18.64
N PRO A 317 -8.51 -12.51 18.25
CA PRO A 317 -8.01 -11.36 18.99
C PRO A 317 -8.95 -10.15 19.01
N LEU A 318 -9.77 -9.99 17.96
CA LEU A 318 -10.81 -8.94 17.94
C LEU A 318 -11.97 -9.30 18.87
N GLN A 319 -12.38 -10.57 18.89
CA GLN A 319 -13.44 -11.05 19.78
C GLN A 319 -13.06 -10.89 21.26
N GLU A 320 -11.77 -11.08 21.61
CA GLU A 320 -11.25 -10.83 22.96
C GLU A 320 -11.36 -9.35 23.39
N GLN A 321 -11.53 -8.44 22.43
CA GLN A 321 -11.71 -7.00 22.63
C GLN A 321 -13.14 -6.54 22.29
N ALA A 322 -14.11 -7.45 22.22
CA ALA A 322 -15.48 -7.14 21.76
C ALA A 322 -16.21 -6.09 22.62
N ASP A 323 -15.86 -5.99 23.90
CA ASP A 323 -16.42 -4.99 24.85
C ASP A 323 -15.69 -3.64 24.81
N ALA A 324 -14.59 -3.52 24.05
CA ALA A 324 -13.87 -2.28 23.90
C ALA A 324 -14.51 -1.39 22.81
N SER A 325 -14.24 -0.08 22.88
CA SER A 325 -14.69 0.90 21.87
C SER A 325 -13.92 0.73 20.56
N ILE A 326 -14.26 -0.30 19.79
CA ILE A 326 -13.67 -0.59 18.48
C ILE A 326 -14.10 0.49 17.47
N THR A 327 -13.14 1.22 16.93
CA THR A 327 -13.37 2.32 15.98
C THR A 327 -13.11 1.95 14.53
N SER A 328 -12.29 0.94 14.28
CA SER A 328 -12.11 0.40 12.93
C SER A 328 -11.66 -1.04 12.95
N VAL A 329 -11.97 -1.77 11.89
CA VAL A 329 -11.50 -3.13 11.62
C VAL A 329 -11.09 -3.20 10.15
N SER A 330 -9.96 -3.81 9.85
CA SER A 330 -9.50 -4.07 8.49
C SER A 330 -8.94 -5.48 8.43
N TYR A 331 -9.44 -6.27 7.49
CA TYR A 331 -9.01 -7.65 7.29
C TYR A 331 -8.68 -7.90 5.83
N ARG A 332 -7.68 -8.75 5.60
CA ARG A 332 -7.33 -9.31 4.29
C ARG A 332 -7.05 -10.80 4.47
N SER A 333 -7.70 -11.62 3.66
CA SER A 333 -7.47 -13.06 3.61
C SER A 333 -6.10 -13.41 3.04
N LYS A 334 -5.61 -14.61 3.33
CA LYS A 334 -4.39 -15.16 2.72
C LYS A 334 -4.46 -15.15 1.19
N ALA A 335 -5.59 -15.56 0.63
CA ALA A 335 -5.80 -15.60 -0.82
C ALA A 335 -5.70 -14.22 -1.46
N PHE A 336 -6.26 -13.19 -0.80
CA PHE A 336 -6.17 -11.81 -1.28
C PHE A 336 -4.76 -11.24 -1.15
N THR A 337 -4.10 -11.45 0.00
CA THR A 337 -2.70 -11.03 0.20
C THR A 337 -1.84 -11.62 -0.91
N GLN A 338 -1.99 -12.91 -1.25
CA GLN A 338 -1.24 -13.60 -2.29
C GLN A 338 -1.34 -13.00 -3.69
N LEU A 339 -2.36 -12.20 -4.02
CA LEU A 339 -2.47 -11.57 -5.35
C LEU A 339 -1.41 -10.50 -5.60
N GLY A 340 -1.06 -9.74 -4.56
CA GLY A 340 -0.02 -8.70 -4.64
C GLY A 340 1.41 -9.25 -4.59
N TRP A 341 1.55 -10.55 -4.32
CA TRP A 341 2.83 -11.25 -4.39
C TRP A 341 2.85 -11.95 -5.74
N THR A 342 3.80 -11.59 -6.61
CA THR A 342 3.95 -12.31 -7.87
C THR A 342 4.11 -13.79 -7.56
N LYS A 343 3.19 -14.61 -8.10
CA LYS A 343 3.28 -16.07 -8.07
C LYS A 343 4.45 -16.57 -8.92
N GLU A 344 5.13 -15.68 -9.64
CA GLU A 344 6.41 -15.97 -10.27
C GLU A 344 7.34 -16.58 -9.24
N ASN A 345 7.64 -17.84 -9.49
CA ASN A 345 8.67 -18.53 -8.77
C ASN A 345 9.97 -17.78 -9.10
N ILE A 346 10.52 -17.01 -8.15
CA ILE A 346 11.82 -16.32 -8.29
C ILE A 346 12.85 -17.28 -8.90
N GLN A 347 12.77 -18.57 -8.60
CA GLN A 347 13.62 -19.58 -9.20
C GLN A 347 13.40 -19.77 -10.71
N GLU A 348 12.16 -19.81 -11.18
CA GLU A 348 11.82 -19.91 -12.61
C GLU A 348 12.30 -18.65 -13.35
N THR A 349 11.98 -17.45 -12.86
CA THR A 349 12.41 -16.20 -13.49
C THR A 349 13.94 -16.12 -13.64
N PHE A 350 14.68 -16.50 -12.61
CA PHE A 350 16.14 -16.51 -12.66
C PHE A 350 16.69 -17.68 -13.51
N ALA A 351 15.98 -18.81 -13.59
CA ALA A 351 16.31 -19.89 -14.51
C ALA A 351 16.16 -19.44 -15.97
N ASP A 352 15.08 -18.71 -16.29
CA ASP A 352 14.83 -18.16 -17.62
C ASP A 352 15.93 -17.15 -18.00
N TYR A 353 16.32 -16.24 -17.10
CA TYR A 353 17.45 -15.34 -17.34
C TYR A 353 18.77 -16.08 -17.53
N ALA A 354 19.02 -17.13 -16.74
CA ALA A 354 20.20 -17.96 -16.90
C ALA A 354 20.21 -18.67 -18.27
N GLU A 355 19.06 -19.16 -18.74
CA GLU A 355 18.90 -19.77 -20.05
C GLU A 355 19.09 -18.76 -21.19
N GLN A 356 18.52 -17.56 -21.09
CA GLN A 356 18.74 -16.48 -22.05
C GLN A 356 20.23 -16.15 -22.19
N ILE A 357 20.98 -16.11 -21.09
CA ILE A 357 22.43 -15.89 -21.13
C ILE A 357 23.12 -17.06 -21.84
N ARG A 358 22.78 -18.32 -21.50
CA ARG A 358 23.36 -19.51 -22.14
C ARG A 358 23.10 -19.53 -23.64
N ASN A 359 21.90 -19.15 -24.07
CA ASN A 359 21.53 -19.04 -25.46
C ASN A 359 22.30 -17.90 -26.15
N SER A 360 22.50 -16.76 -25.48
CA SER A 360 23.25 -15.62 -26.03
C SER A 360 24.72 -15.92 -26.32
N ILE A 361 25.32 -16.89 -25.61
CA ILE A 361 26.74 -17.29 -25.74
C ILE A 361 26.95 -18.59 -26.51
N LYS A 362 25.88 -19.25 -26.98
CA LYS A 362 25.95 -20.56 -27.64
C LYS A 362 26.84 -20.56 -28.89
N ASP A 363 26.74 -19.48 -29.68
CA ASP A 363 27.49 -19.29 -30.93
C ASP A 363 28.66 -18.28 -30.77
N GLU A 364 28.96 -17.85 -29.55
CA GLU A 364 30.10 -16.98 -29.28
C GLU A 364 31.40 -17.71 -29.66
N GLN A 365 32.39 -17.01 -30.21
CA GLN A 365 33.68 -17.60 -30.59
C GLN A 365 34.79 -17.23 -29.61
N ASP A 366 34.62 -16.13 -28.88
CA ASP A 366 35.55 -15.72 -27.84
C ASP A 366 35.38 -16.63 -26.60
N GLU A 367 36.36 -17.50 -26.36
CA GLU A 367 36.39 -18.41 -25.21
C GLU A 367 36.32 -17.67 -23.87
N GLN A 368 36.85 -16.44 -23.76
CA GLN A 368 36.73 -15.66 -22.53
C GLN A 368 35.29 -15.21 -22.30
N LYS A 369 34.58 -14.77 -23.36
CA LYS A 369 33.16 -14.41 -23.26
C LYS A 369 32.28 -15.62 -22.95
N LYS A 370 32.59 -16.80 -23.48
CA LYS A 370 31.90 -18.05 -23.10
C LYS A 370 32.08 -18.38 -21.63
N VAL A 371 33.31 -18.32 -21.11
CA VAL A 371 33.58 -18.57 -19.68
C VAL A 371 32.85 -17.56 -18.81
N PHE A 372 32.89 -16.28 -19.19
CA PHE A 372 32.19 -15.20 -18.49
C PHE A 372 30.67 -15.43 -18.47
N GLY A 373 30.05 -15.66 -19.62
CA GLY A 373 28.62 -15.87 -19.74
C GLY A 373 28.14 -17.15 -19.06
N THR A 374 28.91 -18.25 -19.15
CA THR A 374 28.57 -19.51 -18.47
C THR A 374 28.53 -19.33 -16.96
N ARG A 375 29.53 -18.62 -16.42
CA ARG A 375 29.56 -18.30 -14.99
C ARG A 375 28.41 -17.38 -14.60
N MET A 376 28.13 -16.35 -15.40
CA MET A 376 27.02 -15.42 -15.16
C MET A 376 25.68 -16.15 -15.11
N ALA A 377 25.42 -17.06 -16.04
CA ALA A 377 24.21 -17.88 -16.02
C ALA A 377 24.08 -18.71 -14.73
N ASN A 378 25.16 -19.37 -14.31
CA ASN A 378 25.15 -20.18 -13.08
C ASN A 378 25.00 -19.32 -11.82
N ASP A 379 25.65 -18.16 -11.77
CA ASP A 379 25.53 -17.19 -10.69
C ASP A 379 24.10 -16.62 -10.62
N ILE A 380 23.46 -16.30 -11.74
CA ILE A 380 22.05 -15.86 -11.74
C ILE A 380 21.13 -16.97 -11.23
N LEU A 381 21.30 -18.20 -11.71
CA LEU A 381 20.49 -19.33 -11.24
C LEU A 381 20.63 -19.53 -9.72
N GLU A 382 21.86 -19.48 -9.20
CA GLU A 382 22.12 -19.63 -7.77
C GLU A 382 21.64 -18.43 -6.95
N LEU A 383 21.67 -17.21 -7.50
CA LEU A 383 21.10 -16.02 -6.86
C LEU A 383 19.60 -16.19 -6.65
N GLY A 384 18.88 -16.70 -7.66
CA GLY A 384 17.47 -17.04 -7.54
C GLY A 384 17.20 -18.05 -6.42
N GLN A 385 18.02 -19.11 -6.32
CA GLN A 385 17.91 -20.11 -5.25
C GLN A 385 18.17 -19.52 -3.85
N ASP A 386 19.21 -18.70 -3.69
CA ASP A 386 19.49 -18.06 -2.41
C ASP A 386 18.38 -17.07 -2.03
N LEU A 387 17.87 -16.27 -2.97
CA LEU A 387 16.82 -15.27 -2.73
C LEU A 387 15.51 -15.91 -2.25
N GLN A 388 15.19 -17.14 -2.70
CA GLN A 388 14.02 -17.88 -2.22
C GLN A 388 14.06 -18.12 -0.70
N THR A 389 15.25 -18.25 -0.09
CA THR A 389 15.38 -18.45 1.37
C THR A 389 15.03 -17.21 2.20
N PHE A 390 14.86 -16.06 1.55
CA PHE A 390 14.43 -14.80 2.16
C PHE A 390 12.98 -14.43 1.83
N ARG A 391 12.25 -15.31 1.14
CA ARG A 391 10.85 -15.08 0.79
C ARG A 391 9.97 -15.14 2.02
N THR A 392 9.07 -14.18 2.15
CA THR A 392 7.96 -14.21 3.10
C THR A 392 6.80 -15.00 2.51
N GLU A 393 6.28 -15.96 3.26
CA GLU A 393 5.02 -16.60 2.92
C GLU A 393 3.85 -15.68 3.32
N PRO A 394 3.05 -15.19 2.36
CA PRO A 394 1.90 -14.36 2.67
C PRO A 394 0.82 -15.16 3.41
N ALA A 395 0.21 -14.53 4.40
CA ALA A 395 -0.96 -15.05 5.10
C ALA A 395 -2.06 -13.97 5.24
N ALA A 396 -3.06 -14.28 6.05
CA ALA A 396 -4.08 -13.32 6.43
C ALA A 396 -3.48 -12.21 7.31
N ALA A 397 -4.17 -11.06 7.35
CA ALA A 397 -3.84 -9.95 8.23
C ALA A 397 -5.11 -9.31 8.76
N LEU A 398 -5.09 -8.94 10.05
CA LEU A 398 -6.15 -8.25 10.75
C LEU A 398 -5.58 -7.00 11.41
N SER A 399 -6.29 -5.90 11.33
CA SER A 399 -6.00 -4.70 12.13
C SER A 399 -7.30 -4.19 12.70
N PHE A 400 -7.26 -3.71 13.94
CA PHE A 400 -8.36 -2.99 14.52
C PHE A 400 -7.85 -1.87 15.41
N SER A 401 -8.66 -0.84 15.55
CA SER A 401 -8.37 0.30 16.41
C SER A 401 -9.36 0.34 17.56
N LEU A 402 -8.84 0.66 18.75
CA LEU A 402 -9.59 0.88 19.98
C LEU A 402 -9.47 2.35 20.36
N MET A 403 -10.58 2.94 20.75
CA MET A 403 -10.60 4.24 21.40
C MET A 403 -10.51 4.03 22.91
N GLN A 404 -9.47 4.59 23.51
CA GLN A 404 -9.30 4.69 24.95
C GLN A 404 -9.61 6.12 25.41
N GLU A 405 -9.69 6.35 26.72
CA GLU A 405 -10.04 7.67 27.30
C GLU A 405 -9.20 8.82 26.74
N ASN A 406 -7.90 8.61 26.51
CA ASN A 406 -6.96 9.64 26.07
C ASN A 406 -6.05 9.20 24.90
N ALA A 407 -6.39 8.11 24.20
CA ALA A 407 -5.55 7.57 23.14
C ALA A 407 -6.34 6.75 22.12
N TRP A 408 -5.77 6.62 20.93
CA TRP A 408 -6.13 5.54 20.01
C TRP A 408 -5.05 4.49 20.05
N GLU A 409 -5.45 3.25 20.30
CA GLU A 409 -4.60 2.09 20.16
C GLU A 409 -4.95 1.39 18.85
N ARG A 410 -3.96 1.10 18.02
CA ARG A 410 -4.15 0.29 16.82
C ARG A 410 -3.35 -0.98 16.95
N ILE A 411 -4.06 -2.10 16.88
CA ILE A 411 -3.50 -3.43 16.95
C ILE A 411 -3.46 -4.00 15.53
N HIS A 412 -2.36 -4.69 15.19
CA HIS A 412 -2.17 -5.32 13.90
C HIS A 412 -1.60 -6.72 14.08
N TYR A 413 -2.33 -7.70 13.58
CA TYR A 413 -1.90 -9.08 13.44
C TYR A 413 -1.60 -9.34 11.97
N ASP A 414 -0.41 -9.86 11.70
CA ASP A 414 0.02 -10.32 10.39
C ASP A 414 0.54 -11.74 10.57
N TRP A 415 -0.17 -12.72 10.01
CA TRP A 415 0.19 -14.14 10.11
C TRP A 415 1.22 -14.55 9.05
N SER A 416 1.69 -13.61 8.23
CA SER A 416 2.71 -13.91 7.21
C SER A 416 4.04 -14.26 7.89
N GLU A 417 4.86 -15.06 7.22
CA GLU A 417 6.18 -15.42 7.74
C GLU A 417 7.18 -14.28 7.51
N HIS A 418 7.55 -13.58 8.59
CA HIS A 418 8.55 -12.51 8.55
C HIS A 418 9.86 -12.98 9.19
N PRO A 419 10.74 -13.68 8.45
CA PRO A 419 11.93 -14.28 9.04
C PRO A 419 12.87 -13.23 9.64
N GLU A 420 12.80 -11.97 9.22
CA GLU A 420 13.59 -10.86 9.76
C GLU A 420 13.06 -10.29 11.10
N ARG A 421 11.87 -10.68 11.55
CA ARG A 421 11.23 -10.14 12.75
C ARG A 421 11.21 -11.17 13.88
N ASN A 422 11.36 -10.69 15.11
CA ASN A 422 11.22 -11.54 16.29
C ASN A 422 10.11 -10.99 17.20
N GLY A 423 8.91 -11.56 17.03
CA GLY A 423 7.72 -11.26 17.83
C GLY A 423 7.53 -12.14 19.08
N THR A 424 8.50 -12.97 19.47
CA THR A 424 8.28 -13.99 20.53
C THR A 424 8.28 -13.42 21.95
N ALA A 425 8.60 -12.14 22.13
CA ALA A 425 8.62 -11.48 23.44
C ALA A 425 8.30 -9.98 23.34
N PRO A 426 7.83 -9.33 24.41
CA PRO A 426 7.67 -7.88 24.46
C PRO A 426 8.98 -7.10 24.24
N LEU A 427 8.88 -5.85 23.79
CA LEU A 427 10.02 -4.96 23.57
C LEU A 427 10.50 -4.32 24.88
N ASP A 428 11.56 -4.85 25.47
CA ASP A 428 12.18 -4.30 26.69
C ASP A 428 12.78 -2.90 26.49
N ILE A 429 13.22 -2.57 25.27
CA ILE A 429 13.80 -1.26 24.96
C ILE A 429 12.84 -0.11 25.29
N LEU A 430 11.52 -0.34 25.23
CA LEU A 430 10.51 0.64 25.62
C LEU A 430 10.63 1.07 27.09
N LYS A 431 11.11 0.18 27.98
CA LYS A 431 11.33 0.49 29.41
C LYS A 431 12.46 1.51 29.62
N GLN A 432 13.34 1.69 28.64
CA GLN A 432 14.50 2.58 28.71
C GLN A 432 14.24 3.95 28.07
N ILE A 433 13.25 4.07 27.18
CA ILE A 433 12.98 5.29 26.42
C ILE A 433 12.35 6.39 27.29
N GLY A 434 11.54 6.02 28.29
CA GLY A 434 10.82 6.98 29.13
C GLY A 434 9.60 7.59 28.42
N THR A 435 9.07 8.68 28.99
CA THR A 435 7.83 9.36 28.53
C THR A 435 8.11 10.75 27.96
N GLY A 436 7.12 11.37 27.30
CA GLY A 436 7.21 12.76 26.82
C GLY A 436 7.81 12.91 25.40
N HIS A 437 7.82 11.83 24.62
CA HIS A 437 8.30 11.84 23.24
C HIS A 437 7.16 12.10 22.27
N ALA A 438 7.46 12.77 21.15
CA ALA A 438 6.50 13.01 20.09
C ALA A 438 6.24 11.75 19.25
N LEU A 439 7.28 10.94 19.03
CA LEU A 439 7.17 9.65 18.33
C LEU A 439 8.21 8.67 18.90
N VAL A 440 7.77 7.44 19.13
CA VAL A 440 8.65 6.31 19.42
C VAL A 440 8.32 5.20 18.44
N TYR A 441 9.31 4.77 17.66
CA TYR A 441 9.24 3.57 16.85
C TYR A 441 10.22 2.54 17.40
N ALA A 442 9.72 1.41 17.89
CA ALA A 442 10.56 0.34 18.43
C ALA A 442 10.26 -0.98 17.71
N GLN A 443 11.28 -1.81 17.54
CA GLN A 443 11.19 -3.10 16.86
C GLN A 443 12.17 -4.10 17.48
N ARG A 444 11.92 -5.40 17.27
CA ARG A 444 12.90 -6.47 17.46
C ARG A 444 13.07 -7.25 16.17
N ARG A 445 14.30 -7.32 15.69
CA ARG A 445 14.68 -8.15 14.54
C ARG A 445 15.11 -9.53 14.99
N ALA A 446 14.89 -10.53 14.16
CA ALA A 446 15.47 -11.85 14.36
C ALA A 446 16.99 -11.79 14.14
N TYR A 447 17.73 -12.58 14.93
CA TYR A 447 19.17 -12.74 14.74
C TYR A 447 19.42 -13.60 13.50
N ARG A 448 19.90 -12.96 12.43
CA ARG A 448 20.12 -13.60 11.11
C ARG A 448 21.50 -13.30 10.54
N PRO A 449 22.58 -13.88 11.08
CA PRO A 449 23.93 -13.69 10.55
C PRO A 449 24.05 -14.15 9.09
N GLU A 450 23.24 -15.12 8.65
CA GLU A 450 23.22 -15.63 7.28
C GLU A 450 22.84 -14.57 6.24
N VAL A 451 22.11 -13.50 6.61
CA VAL A 451 21.83 -12.35 5.71
C VAL A 451 23.14 -11.64 5.34
N PHE A 452 24.05 -11.50 6.30
CA PHE A 452 25.36 -10.92 6.05
C PHE A 452 26.23 -11.86 5.21
N GLU A 453 26.18 -13.16 5.48
CA GLU A 453 26.90 -14.17 4.69
C GLU A 453 26.44 -14.21 3.23
N PHE A 454 25.13 -14.11 2.98
CA PHE A 454 24.56 -13.92 1.65
C PHE A 454 25.14 -12.69 0.96
N ARG A 455 25.12 -11.51 1.61
CA ARG A 455 25.70 -10.28 1.04
C ARG A 455 27.19 -10.42 0.76
N GLN A 456 27.94 -11.06 1.66
CA GLN A 456 29.37 -11.30 1.50
C GLN A 456 29.66 -12.24 0.31
N LYS A 457 28.89 -13.32 0.16
CA LYS A 457 28.96 -14.24 -0.98
C LYS A 457 28.77 -13.49 -2.31
N TRP A 458 27.71 -12.69 -2.43
CA TRP A 458 27.41 -11.97 -3.67
C TRP A 458 28.35 -10.80 -3.94
N ALA A 459 28.81 -10.08 -2.90
CA ALA A 459 29.86 -9.08 -3.05
C ALA A 459 31.18 -9.68 -3.60
N ASN A 460 31.56 -10.88 -3.15
CA ASN A 460 32.72 -11.59 -3.68
C ASN A 460 32.53 -12.04 -5.14
N ARG A 461 31.30 -12.41 -5.55
CA ARG A 461 30.98 -12.74 -6.95
C ARG A 461 31.05 -11.50 -7.84
N ILE A 462 30.41 -10.41 -7.43
CA ILE A 462 30.49 -9.10 -8.12
C ILE A 462 31.95 -8.67 -8.27
N TRP A 463 32.76 -8.81 -7.21
CA TRP A 463 34.18 -8.50 -7.26
C TRP A 463 34.91 -9.29 -8.36
N TRP A 464 34.59 -10.58 -8.54
CA TRP A 464 35.16 -11.38 -9.63
C TRP A 464 34.85 -10.76 -10.99
N TYR A 465 33.58 -10.41 -11.26
CA TYR A 465 33.18 -9.77 -12.52
C TYR A 465 33.92 -8.45 -12.77
N VAL A 466 33.98 -7.60 -11.74
CA VAL A 466 34.71 -6.33 -11.80
C VAL A 466 36.20 -6.58 -12.10
N THR A 467 36.85 -7.55 -11.44
CA THR A 467 38.27 -7.90 -11.73
C THR A 467 38.47 -8.48 -13.11
N SER A 468 37.53 -9.30 -13.61
CA SER A 468 37.63 -9.94 -14.91
C SER A 468 37.49 -8.93 -16.05
N ILE A 469 36.56 -7.98 -15.93
CA ILE A 469 36.40 -6.88 -16.90
C ILE A 469 37.64 -5.97 -16.84
N ALA A 470 38.08 -5.59 -15.65
CA ALA A 470 39.21 -4.70 -15.51
C ALA A 470 40.53 -5.32 -16.01
N ALA A 471 40.69 -6.65 -15.93
CA ALA A 471 41.85 -7.35 -16.49
C ALA A 471 41.93 -7.28 -18.03
N GLN A 472 40.83 -6.91 -18.70
CA GLN A 472 40.74 -6.71 -20.14
C GLN A 472 40.88 -5.24 -20.56
N ALA A 473 40.97 -4.30 -19.60
CA ALA A 473 41.09 -2.87 -19.86
C ALA A 473 42.50 -2.47 -20.33
N GLU A 474 42.62 -1.31 -20.98
CA GLU A 474 43.92 -0.79 -21.43
C GLU A 474 44.84 -0.46 -20.24
N ALA A 475 46.17 -0.48 -20.46
CA ALA A 475 47.19 -0.41 -19.40
C ALA A 475 47.05 0.81 -18.45
N GLN A 476 46.52 1.93 -18.92
CA GLN A 476 46.30 3.14 -18.12
C GLN A 476 45.10 3.01 -17.16
N GLU A 477 44.03 2.33 -17.57
CA GLU A 477 42.86 2.04 -16.76
C GLU A 477 43.14 0.89 -15.77
N LEU A 478 43.98 -0.06 -16.18
CA LEU A 478 44.44 -1.19 -15.36
C LEU A 478 45.22 -0.73 -14.12
N ASN A 479 46.00 0.36 -14.21
CA ASN A 479 46.79 0.88 -13.09
C ASN A 479 45.93 1.52 -12.00
N GLY A 480 44.93 2.33 -12.38
CA GLY A 480 43.95 2.88 -11.44
C GLY A 480 43.11 1.78 -10.79
N TYR A 481 42.75 0.76 -11.56
CA TYR A 481 42.04 -0.40 -11.07
C TYR A 481 42.87 -1.22 -10.06
N MET A 482 44.10 -1.59 -10.41
CA MET A 482 44.99 -2.37 -9.54
C MET A 482 45.35 -1.60 -8.26
N PHE A 483 45.42 -0.27 -8.33
CA PHE A 483 45.57 0.58 -7.15
C PHE A 483 44.35 0.46 -6.22
N ILE A 484 43.13 0.62 -6.74
CA ILE A 484 41.89 0.49 -5.95
C ILE A 484 41.73 -0.94 -5.42
N ALA A 485 41.99 -1.95 -6.25
CA ALA A 485 41.84 -3.36 -5.90
C ALA A 485 42.82 -3.82 -4.82
N ASN A 486 44.10 -3.43 -4.90
CA ASN A 486 45.10 -3.78 -3.89
C ASN A 486 44.92 -2.98 -2.60
N MET A 487 44.45 -1.73 -2.69
CA MET A 487 44.27 -0.86 -1.54
C MET A 487 43.01 -1.20 -0.74
N PHE A 488 41.85 -1.32 -1.39
CA PHE A 488 40.57 -1.42 -0.69
C PHE A 488 40.20 -2.86 -0.33
N ARG A 489 40.65 -3.87 -1.08
CA ARG A 489 40.22 -5.26 -0.84
C ARG A 489 40.64 -5.82 0.52
N PRO A 490 41.87 -5.61 1.02
CA PRO A 490 42.25 -6.07 2.36
C PRO A 490 41.40 -5.39 3.44
N THR A 491 41.19 -4.07 3.32
CA THR A 491 40.34 -3.29 4.22
C THR A 491 38.90 -3.81 4.21
N LEU A 492 38.30 -4.00 3.03
CA LEU A 492 36.93 -4.53 2.92
C LEU A 492 36.79 -5.92 3.54
N ARG A 493 37.81 -6.79 3.44
CA ARG A 493 37.83 -8.09 4.12
C ARG A 493 37.91 -7.95 5.64
N GLU A 494 38.74 -7.04 6.15
CA GLU A 494 38.83 -6.78 7.58
C GLU A 494 37.53 -6.19 8.12
N LEU A 495 36.92 -5.24 7.40
CA LEU A 495 35.61 -4.68 7.73
C LEU A 495 34.53 -5.77 7.72
N ALA A 496 34.54 -6.67 6.73
CA ALA A 496 33.57 -7.76 6.66
C ALA A 496 33.73 -8.75 7.82
N THR A 497 34.97 -9.10 8.16
CA THR A 497 35.30 -9.98 9.30
C THR A 497 34.90 -9.35 10.62
N THR A 498 35.27 -8.08 10.83
CA THR A 498 34.86 -7.28 12.00
C THR A 498 33.33 -7.23 12.12
N THR A 499 32.63 -7.05 11.00
CA THR A 499 31.17 -7.00 11.00
C THR A 499 30.56 -8.34 11.41
N LYS A 500 31.06 -9.44 10.84
CA LYS A 500 30.57 -10.79 11.08
C LYS A 500 30.86 -11.28 12.50
N GLU A 501 32.08 -11.10 12.98
CA GLU A 501 32.57 -11.72 14.22
C GLU A 501 32.30 -10.87 15.46
N LEU A 502 32.22 -9.55 15.31
CA LEU A 502 32.13 -8.62 16.44
C LEU A 502 30.85 -7.79 16.39
N TRP A 503 30.60 -7.05 15.31
CA TRP A 503 29.47 -6.12 15.24
C TRP A 503 28.11 -6.82 15.30
N ILE A 504 27.84 -7.77 14.40
CA ILE A 504 26.54 -8.47 14.33
C ILE A 504 26.22 -9.18 15.65
N PRO A 505 27.13 -9.97 16.25
CA PRO A 505 26.88 -10.60 17.55
C PRO A 505 26.69 -9.61 18.70
N ALA A 506 27.27 -8.40 18.64
CA ALA A 506 27.06 -7.38 19.67
C ALA A 506 25.60 -6.91 19.77
N PHE A 507 24.80 -7.10 18.71
CA PHE A 507 23.38 -6.73 18.63
C PHE A 507 22.46 -7.95 18.46
N GLU A 508 22.84 -9.11 18.99
CA GLU A 508 22.10 -10.38 18.84
C GLU A 508 20.62 -10.29 19.27
N ASP A 509 20.30 -9.55 20.33
CA ASP A 509 18.91 -9.35 20.76
C ASP A 509 18.03 -8.61 19.72
N GLY A 510 18.63 -7.84 18.80
CA GLY A 510 17.94 -7.24 17.66
C GLY A 510 16.96 -6.10 18.00
N GLN A 511 16.84 -5.67 19.25
CA GLN A 511 15.99 -4.53 19.62
C GLN A 511 16.61 -3.19 19.23
N SER A 512 15.82 -2.35 18.56
CA SER A 512 16.18 -0.97 18.25
C SER A 512 14.99 -0.03 18.40
N ALA A 513 15.26 1.23 18.69
CA ALA A 513 14.24 2.27 18.72
C ALA A 513 14.72 3.56 18.06
N LEU A 514 13.80 4.21 17.34
CA LEU A 514 13.93 5.58 16.88
C LEU A 514 13.02 6.45 17.74
N VAL A 515 13.58 7.48 18.37
CA VAL A 515 12.86 8.39 19.26
C VAL A 515 12.94 9.79 18.69
N LEU A 516 11.78 10.41 18.48
CA LEU A 516 11.65 11.82 18.15
C LEU A 516 11.08 12.55 19.37
N SER A 517 11.83 13.52 19.86
CA SER A 517 11.43 14.38 20.97
C SER A 517 11.51 15.85 20.56
N VAL A 518 10.94 16.72 21.39
CA VAL A 518 11.00 18.17 21.22
C VAL A 518 11.82 18.72 22.37
N ARG A 519 12.96 19.36 22.05
CA ARG A 519 13.75 20.08 23.04
C ARG A 519 13.40 21.56 22.99
N GLU A 520 13.08 22.10 24.15
CA GLU A 520 13.03 23.55 24.33
C GLU A 520 14.44 24.13 24.37
N LEU A 521 14.65 25.18 23.58
CA LEU A 521 15.86 25.96 23.55
C LEU A 521 15.83 26.96 24.69
N THR A 522 16.91 26.98 25.47
CA THR A 522 17.11 27.96 26.54
C THR A 522 17.85 29.18 26.03
N ASP A 523 17.81 30.30 26.75
CA ASP A 523 18.57 31.51 26.39
C ASP A 523 20.10 31.29 26.35
N ASN A 524 20.58 30.17 26.89
CA ASN A 524 21.99 29.77 26.88
C ASN A 524 22.39 28.93 25.65
N ASP A 525 21.42 28.50 24.83
CA ASP A 525 21.71 27.72 23.64
C ASP A 525 22.10 28.67 22.49
N ALA A 526 23.36 28.61 22.06
CA ALA A 526 23.85 29.39 20.92
C ALA A 526 23.18 28.89 19.62
N LEU A 527 22.26 29.69 19.08
CA LEU A 527 21.59 29.36 17.82
C LEU A 527 22.36 29.94 16.62
N PRO A 528 22.52 29.17 15.53
CA PRO A 528 22.87 29.76 14.24
C PRO A 528 21.89 30.89 13.89
N ALA A 529 22.38 31.99 13.32
CA ALA A 529 21.55 33.16 12.97
C ALA A 529 20.32 32.81 12.08
N ALA A 530 20.42 31.74 11.29
CA ALA A 530 19.33 31.21 10.49
C ALA A 530 18.14 30.68 11.32
N LEU A 531 18.37 30.30 12.59
CA LEU A 531 17.37 29.76 13.51
C LEU A 531 16.76 30.82 14.45
N GLU A 532 17.33 32.02 14.55
CA GLU A 532 16.78 33.13 15.36
C GLU A 532 15.46 33.68 14.81
N GLN A 533 15.19 33.48 13.51
CA GLN A 533 13.98 33.94 12.84
C GLN A 533 12.78 33.00 13.06
N PHE A 534 12.98 31.84 13.69
CA PHE A 534 11.89 30.90 13.93
C PHE A 534 11.12 31.31 15.20
N PRO A 535 9.78 31.47 15.11
CA PRO A 535 8.96 31.91 16.23
C PRO A 535 8.86 30.87 17.37
N SER A 536 9.20 29.61 17.11
CA SER A 536 9.23 28.55 18.11
C SER A 536 10.65 28.23 18.58
N ARG A 537 10.92 28.39 19.88
CA ARG A 537 12.16 27.96 20.56
C ARG A 537 12.17 26.45 20.85
N SER A 538 11.71 25.64 19.89
CA SER A 538 11.61 24.20 20.05
C SER A 538 12.26 23.52 18.84
N LEU A 539 13.26 22.66 19.08
CA LEU A 539 13.91 21.88 18.03
C LEU A 539 13.54 20.40 18.14
N PRO A 540 13.23 19.74 17.02
CA PRO A 540 13.11 18.29 17.00
C PRO A 540 14.46 17.66 17.29
N GLN A 541 14.48 16.66 18.19
CA GLN A 541 15.63 15.82 18.47
C GLN A 541 15.33 14.39 18.04
N VAL A 542 16.26 13.80 17.30
CA VAL A 542 16.18 12.41 16.86
C VAL A 542 17.26 11.61 17.57
N ALA A 543 16.86 10.53 18.22
CA ALA A 543 17.76 9.56 18.82
C ALA A 543 17.53 8.17 18.23
N TRP A 544 18.62 7.47 17.95
CA TRP A 544 18.60 6.04 17.63
C TRP A 544 19.16 5.27 18.82
N MET A 545 18.44 4.25 19.26
CA MET A 545 18.81 3.39 20.37
C MET A 545 18.85 1.95 19.88
N SER A 546 19.78 1.15 20.38
CA SER A 546 19.85 -0.28 20.11
C SER A 546 20.29 -1.01 21.37
N ARG A 547 19.70 -2.19 21.61
CA ARG A 547 20.11 -3.02 22.74
C ARG A 547 21.43 -3.69 22.41
N ILE A 548 22.41 -3.48 23.28
CA ILE A 548 23.73 -4.13 23.19
C ILE A 548 23.68 -5.43 23.98
N THR A 549 23.98 -6.53 23.31
CA THR A 549 24.05 -7.88 23.90
C THR A 549 25.47 -8.15 24.43
N ASP A 550 26.49 -7.68 23.72
CA ASP A 550 27.90 -7.82 24.09
C ASP A 550 28.64 -6.50 23.88
N GLN A 551 28.86 -5.78 24.98
CA GLN A 551 29.55 -4.49 24.97
C GLN A 551 31.01 -4.60 24.52
N GLN A 552 31.70 -5.69 24.90
CA GLN A 552 33.11 -5.86 24.58
C GLN A 552 33.28 -6.05 23.07
N LYS A 553 32.45 -6.90 22.44
CA LYS A 553 32.46 -7.06 20.98
C LYS A 553 32.16 -5.75 20.25
N LEU A 554 31.24 -4.93 20.76
CA LEU A 554 30.96 -3.62 20.17
C LEU A 554 32.19 -2.71 20.22
N LEU A 555 32.83 -2.60 21.39
CA LEU A 555 34.04 -1.78 21.55
C LEU A 555 35.18 -2.27 20.66
N ASP A 556 35.39 -3.58 20.58
CA ASP A 556 36.40 -4.19 19.70
C ASP A 556 36.08 -3.93 18.22
N ALA A 557 34.81 -4.03 17.82
CA ALA A 557 34.37 -3.70 16.46
C ALA A 557 34.65 -2.23 16.11
N CYS A 558 34.25 -1.30 16.97
CA CYS A 558 34.51 0.13 16.79
C CYS A 558 36.00 0.43 16.64
N ASN A 559 36.84 -0.19 17.48
CA ASN A 559 38.29 -0.03 17.38
C ASN A 559 38.87 -0.56 16.07
N ARG A 560 38.40 -1.72 15.59
CA ARG A 560 38.85 -2.29 14.32
C ARG A 560 38.37 -1.48 13.11
N TYR A 561 37.12 -1.02 13.10
CA TYR A 561 36.60 -0.12 12.07
C TYR A 561 37.37 1.19 12.02
N ARG A 562 37.61 1.82 13.19
CA ARG A 562 38.41 3.03 13.31
C ARG A 562 39.80 2.84 12.72
N LYS A 563 40.48 1.75 13.09
CA LYS A 563 41.81 1.43 12.55
C LYS A 563 41.77 1.27 11.03
N ALA A 564 40.84 0.46 10.51
CA ALA A 564 40.70 0.23 9.07
C ALA A 564 40.42 1.52 8.28
N LEU A 565 39.59 2.42 8.81
CA LEU A 565 39.30 3.72 8.18
C LEU A 565 40.50 4.67 8.23
N ASN A 566 41.22 4.73 9.36
CA ASN A 566 42.44 5.53 9.49
C ASN A 566 43.55 5.01 8.56
N ASP A 567 43.66 3.69 8.39
CA ASP A 567 44.61 3.08 7.45
C ASP A 567 44.28 3.51 6.01
N VAL A 568 43.01 3.50 5.60
CA VAL A 568 42.56 4.02 4.29
C VAL A 568 42.83 5.51 4.16
N GLY A 569 42.51 6.31 5.16
CA GLY A 569 42.75 7.76 5.15
C GLY A 569 44.23 8.10 5.02
N THR A 570 45.11 7.33 5.67
CA THR A 570 46.57 7.47 5.54
C THR A 570 47.04 7.09 4.13
N MET A 571 46.50 6.02 3.55
CA MET A 571 46.83 5.60 2.18
C MET A 571 46.37 6.62 1.13
N LEU A 572 45.19 7.21 1.29
CA LEU A 572 44.67 8.25 0.40
C LEU A 572 45.42 9.58 0.57
N GLY A 573 45.76 9.95 1.81
CA GLY A 573 46.58 11.13 2.11
C GLY A 573 48.02 11.00 1.60
N ALA A 574 48.56 9.79 1.49
CA ALA A 574 49.84 9.54 0.84
C ALA A 574 49.77 9.62 -0.70
N ALA A 575 48.57 9.69 -1.29
CA ALA A 575 48.33 9.74 -2.73
C ALA A 575 47.92 11.12 -3.26
N GLY A 576 47.73 12.13 -2.40
CA GLY A 576 47.42 13.52 -2.77
C GLY A 576 48.29 14.53 -2.01
N ASP A 577 48.63 15.65 -2.65
CA ASP A 577 49.43 16.72 -2.03
C ASP A 577 48.58 17.59 -1.07
N ASP A 578 49.16 17.89 0.10
CA ASP A 578 48.86 19.00 1.03
C ASP A 578 47.71 18.94 2.07
N GLY A 579 47.18 17.76 2.43
CA GLY A 579 46.26 17.62 3.58
C GLY A 579 46.82 16.73 4.70
N GLN A 580 46.86 17.19 5.96
CA GLN A 580 47.08 16.26 7.08
C GLN A 580 45.91 15.27 7.15
N PRO A 581 46.17 13.94 7.24
CA PRO A 581 45.12 12.95 7.26
C PRO A 581 44.23 13.17 8.49
N VAL A 582 42.93 13.34 8.26
CA VAL A 582 41.93 13.41 9.33
C VAL A 582 41.88 12.04 9.99
N SER A 583 42.33 11.96 11.26
CA SER A 583 42.32 10.73 12.04
C SER A 583 41.08 10.67 12.94
N ILE A 584 40.39 9.54 12.91
CA ILE A 584 39.24 9.29 13.77
C ILE A 584 39.77 8.94 15.18
N PRO A 585 39.37 9.69 16.23
CA PRO A 585 39.81 9.45 17.61
C PRO A 585 39.24 8.14 18.17
N ALA A 586 39.87 7.62 19.23
CA ALA A 586 39.39 6.41 19.91
C ALA A 586 37.97 6.61 20.51
N PRO A 587 37.09 5.60 20.45
CA PRO A 587 35.73 5.66 20.97
C PRO A 587 35.65 5.76 22.49
#